data_AF-A0A950WRA7-F1
#
_entry.id   AF-A0A950WRA7-F1
#
_cell.length_a   1.000
_cell.length_b   1.000
_cell.length_c   1.000
_cell.angle_alpha   90.00
_cell.angle_beta   90.00
_cell.angle_gamma   90.00
#
_symmetry.space_group_name_H-M   'P 1'
#
loop_
_entity.id
_entity.type
_entity.pdbx_description
1 polymer ?
#
loop_
_entity_poly.entity_id
_entity_poly.type
_entity_poly.pdbx_seq_one_letter_code
_entity_poly.pdbx_strand_id
1 'polypeptide(L)'
;MSTALADAPMVDLGVLPCRLDAGVAHRAAVGLLVLATDQTMEHEFRALVKQDGVCLYQSRLWNDADITPASLRAMRDRIAPATELILPGLKLDVVAFGCTSAS
;
A
#
# COMPACT_ATOMS: atom_id res chain seq x y z
N MET A 1 43.81 6.83 -6.02
CA MET A 1 43.34 6.98 -4.63
C MET A 1 42.00 6.28 -4.48
N SER A 2 41.83 5.56 -3.38
CA SER A 2 40.60 4.93 -2.86
C SER A 2 40.20 3.56 -3.42
N THR A 3 40.79 2.51 -2.85
CA THR A 3 40.21 1.16 -2.77
C THR A 3 40.44 0.67 -1.34
N ALA A 4 39.56 1.02 -0.40
CA ALA A 4 39.72 0.62 1.01
C ALA A 4 38.40 0.51 1.79
N LEU A 5 37.29 0.16 1.11
CA LEU A 5 36.02 -0.15 1.78
C LEU A 5 35.61 -1.63 1.64
N ALA A 6 36.33 -2.42 0.83
CA ALA A 6 35.94 -3.80 0.51
C ALA A 6 36.41 -4.84 1.55
N ASP A 7 37.38 -4.52 2.42
CA ASP A 7 38.02 -5.47 3.35
C ASP A 7 37.59 -5.32 4.82
N ALA A 8 36.64 -4.44 5.13
CA ALA A 8 36.13 -4.35 6.49
C ALA A 8 35.20 -5.55 6.78
N PRO A 9 35.40 -6.30 7.87
CA PRO A 9 34.48 -7.39 8.23
C PRO A 9 33.10 -6.82 8.50
N MET A 10 32.06 -7.40 7.87
CA MET A 10 30.67 -7.04 8.15
C MET A 10 30.33 -7.52 9.56
N VAL A 11 30.04 -6.59 10.48
CA VAL A 11 29.75 -6.88 11.88
C VAL A 11 28.23 -6.80 12.09
N ASP A 12 27.63 -7.86 12.64
CA ASP A 12 26.26 -7.82 13.16
C ASP A 12 26.26 -7.06 14.49
N LEU A 13 25.66 -5.87 14.48
CA LEU A 13 25.55 -5.00 15.66
C LEU A 13 24.34 -5.35 16.55
N GLY A 14 23.56 -6.37 16.17
CA GLY A 14 22.33 -6.75 16.86
C GLY A 14 21.28 -5.64 16.86
N VAL A 15 20.39 -5.69 17.86
CA VAL A 15 19.39 -4.64 18.07
C VAL A 15 20.05 -3.46 18.78
N LEU A 16 20.27 -2.39 18.04
CA LEU A 16 20.78 -1.14 18.61
C LEU A 16 19.69 -0.43 19.42
N PRO A 17 20.05 0.22 20.54
CA PRO A 17 19.10 1.00 21.30
C PRO A 17 18.57 2.16 20.44
N CYS A 18 17.29 2.11 20.09
CA CYS A 18 16.60 3.16 19.37
C CYS A 18 15.29 3.52 20.08
N ARG A 19 14.85 4.77 19.93
CA ARG A 19 13.52 5.20 20.34
C ARG A 19 12.71 5.42 19.07
N LEU A 20 11.61 4.68 18.95
CA LEU A 20 10.66 4.86 17.85
C LEU A 20 9.74 6.06 18.15
N ASP A 21 9.37 6.79 17.11
CA ASP A 21 8.30 7.78 17.17
C ASP A 21 6.93 7.12 16.92
N ALA A 22 5.88 7.94 16.73
CA ALA A 22 4.54 7.44 16.46
C ALA A 22 4.35 6.92 15.01
N GLY A 23 5.41 6.93 14.20
CA GLY A 23 5.39 6.55 12.80
C GLY A 23 4.80 7.61 11.88
N VAL A 24 4.92 7.36 10.57
CA VAL A 24 4.44 8.27 9.52
C VAL A 24 2.90 8.39 9.49
N ALA A 25 2.20 7.36 9.93
CA ALA A 25 0.74 7.27 9.93
C ALA A 25 0.12 7.56 11.32
N HIS A 26 0.75 8.43 12.10
CA HIS A 26 0.37 8.66 13.51
C HIS A 26 -1.06 9.20 13.73
N ARG A 27 -1.74 9.68 12.68
CA ARG A 27 -3.16 10.09 12.73
C ARG A 27 -4.10 9.12 12.04
N ALA A 28 -3.72 8.60 10.87
CA ALA A 28 -4.50 7.61 10.16
C ALA A 28 -3.68 6.84 9.12
N ALA A 29 -3.94 5.53 9.01
CA ALA A 29 -3.49 4.69 7.92
C ALA A 29 -4.67 4.34 6.99
N VAL A 30 -4.61 4.84 5.75
CA VAL A 30 -5.66 4.66 4.73
C VAL A 30 -5.20 3.63 3.72
N GLY A 31 -5.96 2.54 3.58
CA GLY A 31 -5.78 1.55 2.54
C GLY A 31 -6.59 1.88 1.28
N LEU A 32 -6.01 1.63 0.11
CA LEU A 32 -6.66 1.82 -1.18
C LEU A 32 -6.53 0.53 -2.01
N LEU A 33 -7.67 -0.11 -2.29
CA LEU A 33 -7.75 -1.23 -3.21
C LEU A 33 -8.04 -0.70 -4.61
N VAL A 34 -7.03 -0.73 -5.47
CA VAL A 34 -7.01 -0.13 -6.81
C VAL A 34 -7.29 -1.21 -7.85
N LEU A 35 -8.08 -0.90 -8.89
CA LEU A 35 -8.22 -1.81 -10.03
C LEU A 35 -6.92 -1.90 -10.84
N ALA A 36 -6.60 -3.07 -11.38
CA ALA A 36 -5.41 -3.27 -12.21
C ALA A 36 -5.41 -2.35 -13.45
N THR A 37 -6.58 -2.03 -14.00
CA THR A 37 -6.72 -1.14 -15.16
C THR A 37 -6.83 0.34 -14.82
N ASP A 38 -6.92 0.71 -13.53
CA ASP A 38 -7.02 2.12 -13.12
C ASP A 38 -5.66 2.81 -13.28
N GLN A 39 -5.66 4.00 -13.89
CA GLN A 39 -4.45 4.75 -14.25
C GLN A 39 -4.23 5.98 -13.36
N THR A 40 -5.27 6.49 -12.70
CA THR A 40 -5.24 7.83 -12.09
C THR A 40 -5.38 7.80 -10.58
N MET A 41 -6.05 6.81 -10.01
CA MET A 41 -6.48 6.85 -8.62
C MET A 41 -5.30 6.97 -7.64
N GLU A 42 -4.20 6.25 -7.86
CA GLU A 42 -3.01 6.34 -7.01
C GLU A 42 -2.35 7.72 -7.08
N HIS A 43 -2.31 8.32 -8.27
CA HIS A 43 -1.74 9.65 -8.49
C HIS A 43 -2.60 10.72 -7.82
N GLU A 44 -3.91 10.67 -8.04
CA GLU A 44 -4.88 11.64 -7.53
C GLU A 44 -5.00 11.56 -6.00
N PHE A 45 -5.10 10.36 -5.43
CA PHE A 45 -5.16 10.20 -3.97
C PHE A 45 -3.88 10.69 -3.30
N ARG A 46 -2.70 10.51 -3.90
CA ARG A 46 -1.45 11.05 -3.37
C ARG A 46 -1.42 12.59 -3.43
N ALA A 47 -2.09 13.19 -4.41
CA ALA A 47 -2.23 14.64 -4.49
C ALA A 47 -3.28 15.20 -3.51
N LEU A 48 -4.30 14.41 -3.15
CA LEU A 48 -5.40 14.80 -2.26
C LEU A 48 -5.09 14.58 -0.76
N VAL A 49 -4.49 13.43 -0.43
CA VAL A 49 -4.16 13.03 0.95
C VAL A 49 -2.79 13.60 1.30
N LYS A 50 -2.80 14.84 1.79
CA LYS A 50 -1.60 15.60 2.18
C LYS A 50 -1.58 16.00 3.65
N GLN A 51 -2.58 15.56 4.42
CA GLN A 51 -2.69 15.94 5.82
C GLN A 51 -1.55 15.29 6.61
N ASP A 52 -0.90 16.08 7.46
CA ASP A 52 0.16 15.57 8.33
C ASP A 52 -0.32 14.36 9.14
N GLY A 53 0.51 13.34 9.29
CA GLY A 53 0.19 12.09 9.99
C GLY A 53 -0.81 11.15 9.31
N VAL A 54 -1.29 11.47 8.11
CA VAL A 54 -2.17 10.59 7.33
C VAL A 54 -1.37 9.95 6.20
N CYS A 55 -1.31 8.63 6.18
CA CYS A 55 -0.60 7.87 5.15
C CYS A 55 -1.53 7.04 4.29
N LEU A 56 -1.18 6.92 3.00
CA LEU A 56 -1.87 6.11 2.01
C LEU A 56 -1.03 4.88 1.65
N TYR A 57 -1.67 3.71 1.70
CA TYR A 57 -1.11 2.42 1.32
C TYR A 57 -2.04 1.78 0.29
N GLN A 58 -1.51 1.04 -0.67
CA GLN A 58 -2.30 0.54 -1.78
C GLN A 58 -1.89 -0.86 -2.23
N SER A 59 -2.86 -1.58 -2.77
CA SER A 59 -2.69 -2.86 -3.47
C SER A 59 -3.58 -2.88 -4.69
N ARG A 60 -3.22 -3.70 -5.68
CA ARG A 60 -4.00 -3.86 -6.91
C ARG A 60 -4.82 -5.13 -6.91
N LEU A 61 -6.06 -5.00 -7.36
CA LEU A 61 -7.00 -6.06 -7.66
C LEU A 61 -7.03 -6.28 -9.18
N TRP A 62 -6.79 -7.51 -9.66
CA TRP A 62 -7.03 -7.79 -11.07
C TRP A 62 -8.52 -7.68 -11.41
N ASN A 63 -8.82 -6.87 -12.43
CA ASN A 63 -10.11 -6.77 -13.10
C ASN A 63 -9.94 -6.88 -14.62
N ASP A 64 -11.00 -7.31 -15.32
CA ASP A 64 -11.02 -7.25 -16.78
C ASP A 64 -11.27 -5.82 -17.25
N ALA A 65 -10.69 -5.45 -18.40
CA ALA A 65 -10.94 -4.16 -19.04
C ALA A 65 -12.38 -4.04 -19.56
N ASP A 66 -13.01 -5.16 -19.88
CA ASP A 66 -14.37 -5.21 -20.38
C ASP A 66 -15.37 -5.33 -19.22
N ILE A 67 -16.22 -4.32 -19.06
CA ILE A 67 -17.08 -4.17 -17.88
C ILE A 67 -18.44 -4.80 -18.15
N THR A 68 -18.66 -5.97 -17.57
CA THR A 68 -19.92 -6.73 -17.64
C THR A 68 -20.31 -7.20 -16.24
N PRO A 69 -21.60 -7.51 -15.98
CA PRO A 69 -22.00 -8.09 -14.69
C PRO A 69 -21.24 -9.37 -14.33
N ALA A 70 -20.81 -10.16 -15.33
CA ALA A 70 -20.04 -11.37 -15.12
C ALA A 70 -18.59 -11.05 -14.69
N SER A 71 -17.90 -10.16 -15.42
CA SER A 71 -16.53 -9.76 -15.06
C SER A 71 -16.48 -9.06 -13.70
N LEU A 72 -17.50 -8.24 -13.37
CA LEU A 72 -17.59 -7.59 -12.07
C LEU A 72 -17.76 -8.60 -10.93
N ARG A 73 -18.60 -9.63 -11.10
CA ARG A 73 -18.77 -10.72 -10.11
C ARG A 73 -17.50 -11.53 -9.92
N ALA A 74 -16.72 -11.75 -11.00
CA ALA A 74 -15.47 -12.51 -10.94
C ALA A 74 -14.39 -11.84 -10.06
N MET A 75 -14.52 -10.55 -9.77
CA MET A 75 -13.61 -9.84 -8.86
C MET A 75 -13.82 -10.19 -7.40
N ARG A 76 -15.02 -10.65 -6.99
CA ARG A 76 -15.41 -10.83 -5.59
C ARG A 76 -14.38 -11.60 -4.77
N ASP A 77 -13.97 -12.76 -5.28
CA ASP A 77 -13.08 -13.68 -4.56
C ASP A 77 -11.63 -13.17 -4.51
N ARG A 78 -11.33 -12.10 -5.24
CA ARG A 78 -10.01 -11.48 -5.32
C ARG A 78 -9.88 -10.28 -4.37
N ILE A 79 -10.99 -9.73 -3.89
CA ILE A 79 -10.99 -8.53 -3.03
C ILE A 79 -10.23 -8.78 -1.73
N ALA A 80 -10.55 -9.86 -1.01
CA ALA A 80 -9.91 -10.15 0.27
C ALA A 80 -8.39 -10.41 0.14
N PRO A 81 -7.93 -11.32 -0.75
CA PRO A 81 -6.50 -11.54 -0.97
C PRO A 81 -5.74 -10.28 -1.37
N ALA A 82 -6.31 -9.44 -2.24
CA ALA A 82 -5.65 -8.20 -2.65
C ALA A 82 -5.61 -7.16 -1.51
N THR A 83 -6.64 -7.13 -0.66
CA THR A 83 -6.69 -6.23 0.52
C THR A 83 -5.66 -6.63 1.57
N GLU A 84 -5.43 -7.93 1.79
CA GLU A 84 -4.45 -8.44 2.75
C GLU A 84 -3.01 -7.98 2.46
N LEU A 85 -2.72 -7.66 1.18
CA LEU A 85 -1.41 -7.20 0.74
C LEU A 85 -1.15 -5.71 0.99
N ILE A 86 -2.15 -4.91 1.38
CA ILE A 86 -2.01 -3.45 1.48
C ILE A 86 -0.96 -3.07 2.54
N LEU A 87 -1.04 -3.64 3.74
CA LEU A 87 -0.08 -3.35 4.82
C LEU A 87 -0.02 -4.49 5.86
N PRO A 88 0.57 -5.65 5.54
CA PRO A 88 0.58 -6.80 6.43
C PRO A 88 1.25 -6.50 7.77
N GLY A 89 0.64 -6.96 8.87
CA GLY A 89 1.19 -6.81 10.21
C GLY A 89 0.98 -5.43 10.86
N LEU A 90 0.39 -4.47 10.15
CA LEU A 90 0.00 -3.17 10.70
C LEU A 90 -1.49 -2.93 10.52
N LYS A 91 -2.05 -2.10 11.39
CA LYS A 91 -3.46 -1.73 11.36
C LYS A 91 -3.70 -0.64 10.31
N LEU A 92 -4.73 -0.83 9.47
CA LEU A 92 -5.35 0.23 8.68
C LEU A 92 -6.58 0.75 9.43
N ASP A 93 -6.83 2.07 9.39
CA ASP A 93 -8.01 2.67 10.00
C ASP A 93 -9.22 2.64 9.06
N VAL A 94 -8.97 2.65 7.75
CA VAL A 94 -10.01 2.53 6.71
C VAL A 94 -9.42 1.91 5.45
N VAL A 95 -10.26 1.21 4.68
CA VAL A 95 -9.94 0.74 3.33
C VAL A 95 -10.99 1.26 2.37
N ALA A 96 -10.55 1.91 1.30
CA ALA A 96 -11.39 2.34 0.19
C ALA A 96 -11.23 1.38 -1.00
N PHE A 97 -12.34 0.94 -1.60
CA PHE A 97 -12.34 0.15 -2.82
C PHE A 97 -12.68 1.04 -4.02
N GLY A 98 -11.72 1.22 -4.93
CA GLY A 98 -11.82 2.13 -6.07
C GLY A 98 -12.52 1.54 -7.29
N CYS A 99 -13.78 1.12 -7.17
CA CYS A 99 -14.56 0.64 -8.32
C CYS A 99 -16.00 1.15 -8.30
N THR A 100 -16.30 2.15 -9.12
CA THR A 100 -17.67 2.69 -9.25
C THR A 100 -18.64 1.68 -9.85
N SER A 101 -18.20 0.83 -10.79
CA SER A 101 -19.05 -0.14 -11.48
C SER A 101 -19.39 -1.38 -10.66
N ALA A 102 -18.61 -1.71 -9.63
CA ALA A 102 -18.81 -2.88 -8.75
C ALA A 102 -19.33 -2.51 -7.34
N SER A 103 -19.72 -1.26 -7.15
CA SER A 103 -20.29 -0.74 -5.89
C SER A 103 -21.81 -0.89 -5.83
#